data_AF-X1PYQ7-F1
#
_entry.id   AF-X1PYQ7-F1
#
_cell.length_a   1.000
_cell.length_b   1.000
_cell.length_c   1.000
_cell.angle_alpha   90.00
_cell.angle_beta   90.00
_cell.angle_gamma   90.00
#
_symmetry.space_group_name_H-M   'P 1'
#
loop_
_entity.id
_entity.type
_entity.pdbx_description
1 polymer ?
#
loop_
_entity_poly.entity_id
_entity_poly.type
_entity_poly.pdbx_seq_one_letter_code
_entity_poly.pdbx_strand_id
1 'polypeptide(L)'
;SIVYLQPHLEKILDLTIQKAEALGYEDRIYDALLYEFEPEMKTSQVEKLFNELKTGLIPIVKAISNKLDIIDDSIFDQEFDEDKQWNFGIEVIKNLGFDFKRGRQDCSAHPFTTGFSTDDVRITTHIYKDQFKSALFSSIHESGHAMYDQGLDKKFNRTILRNGASLGVHESQSRLWENIIGRNKNFWIFWLPHLKKYFPTQLEEVDVNTFYKAINKVEPSLIRIEADEITYNLHIFLRFEIENLMLEHKI
;
A
#
# COMPACT_ATOMS: atom_id res chain seq x y z
N SER A 1 4.62 -13.52 -24.85
CA SER A 1 4.54 -12.24 -24.12
C SER A 1 5.93 -11.65 -23.86
N ILE A 2 6.87 -12.39 -23.26
CA ILE A 2 8.24 -11.90 -22.93
C ILE A 2 9.02 -11.41 -24.17
N VAL A 3 8.97 -12.14 -25.29
CA VAL A 3 9.65 -11.77 -26.55
C VAL A 3 9.21 -10.38 -27.07
N TYR A 4 7.97 -10.00 -26.82
CA TYR A 4 7.46 -8.68 -27.23
C TYR A 4 7.80 -7.58 -26.23
N LEU A 5 7.96 -7.91 -24.94
CA LEU A 5 8.29 -6.95 -23.90
C LEU A 5 9.78 -6.59 -23.89
N GLN A 6 10.65 -7.59 -24.07
CA GLN A 6 12.10 -7.46 -23.97
C GLN A 6 12.68 -6.25 -24.73
N PRO A 7 12.44 -6.05 -26.04
CA PRO A 7 13.03 -4.93 -26.76
C PRO A 7 12.57 -3.55 -26.24
N HIS A 8 11.35 -3.47 -25.69
CA HIS A 8 10.87 -2.24 -25.07
C HIS A 8 11.49 -2.01 -23.69
N LEU A 9 11.65 -3.07 -22.90
CA LEU A 9 12.30 -2.99 -21.60
C LEU A 9 13.79 -2.60 -21.73
N GLU A 10 14.51 -3.21 -22.66
CA GLU A 10 15.90 -2.82 -23.01
C GLU A 10 15.96 -1.34 -23.36
N LYS A 11 15.05 -0.86 -24.21
CA LYS A 11 15.01 0.56 -24.57
C LYS A 11 14.72 1.48 -23.39
N ILE A 12 13.83 1.08 -22.48
CA ILE A 12 13.51 1.83 -21.26
C ILE A 12 14.73 1.86 -20.33
N LEU A 13 15.41 0.73 -20.15
CA LEU A 13 16.61 0.64 -19.33
C LEU A 13 17.72 1.55 -19.87
N ASP A 14 18.00 1.50 -21.18
CA ASP A 14 19.00 2.36 -21.84
C ASP A 14 18.70 3.85 -21.61
N LEU A 15 17.43 4.26 -21.74
CA LEU A 15 17.00 5.64 -21.51
C LEU A 15 17.08 6.02 -20.02
N THR A 16 16.80 5.08 -19.13
CA THR A 16 16.89 5.28 -17.68
C THR A 16 18.34 5.46 -17.23
N ILE A 17 19.27 4.68 -17.79
CA ILE A 17 20.70 4.84 -17.58
C ILE A 17 21.17 6.21 -18.09
N GLN A 18 20.79 6.59 -19.32
CA GLN A 18 21.11 7.93 -19.86
C GLN A 18 20.59 9.07 -18.97
N LYS A 19 19.39 8.90 -18.41
CA LYS A 19 18.82 9.85 -17.45
C LYS A 19 19.66 9.93 -16.17
N ALA A 20 20.01 8.79 -15.58
CA ALA A 20 20.80 8.73 -14.35
C ALA A 20 22.19 9.38 -14.52
N GLU A 21 22.87 9.09 -15.63
CA GLU A 21 24.15 9.70 -15.99
C GLU A 21 24.05 11.22 -16.20
N ALA A 22 22.94 11.69 -16.78
CA ALA A 22 22.70 13.12 -16.98
C ALA A 22 22.37 13.87 -15.69
N LEU A 23 21.68 13.22 -14.74
CA LEU A 23 21.41 13.76 -13.39
C LEU A 23 22.69 13.79 -12.54
N GLY A 24 23.54 12.78 -12.69
CA GLY A 24 24.77 12.59 -11.92
C GLY A 24 24.53 11.96 -10.55
N TYR A 25 25.54 11.25 -10.04
CA TYR A 25 25.54 10.59 -8.74
C TYR A 25 26.97 10.53 -8.18
N GLU A 26 27.09 10.37 -6.86
CA GLU A 26 28.39 10.24 -6.18
C GLU A 26 28.86 8.80 -6.09
N ASP A 27 28.00 7.89 -5.61
CA ASP A 27 28.40 6.54 -5.24
C ASP A 27 27.92 5.49 -6.26
N ARG A 28 26.60 5.43 -6.54
CA ARG A 28 26.01 4.44 -7.45
C ARG A 28 24.97 5.07 -8.38
N ILE A 29 24.86 4.52 -9.59
CA ILE A 29 23.92 5.00 -10.62
C ILE A 29 22.46 5.02 -10.13
N TYR A 30 22.09 4.06 -9.27
CA TYR A 30 20.77 3.98 -8.68
C TYR A 30 20.45 5.19 -7.78
N ASP A 31 21.46 5.83 -7.17
CA ASP A 31 21.26 6.98 -6.28
C ASP A 31 20.64 8.18 -7.02
N ALA A 32 21.04 8.41 -8.28
CA ALA A 32 20.46 9.48 -9.11
C ALA A 32 18.95 9.30 -9.33
N LEU A 33 18.52 8.06 -9.53
CA LEU A 33 17.12 7.70 -9.79
C LEU A 33 16.31 7.67 -8.50
N LEU A 34 16.90 7.16 -7.41
CA LEU A 34 16.27 7.09 -6.09
C LEU A 34 15.97 8.48 -5.53
N TYR A 35 16.87 9.45 -5.75
CA TYR A 35 16.71 10.83 -5.29
C TYR A 35 15.42 11.50 -5.77
N GLU A 36 14.91 11.13 -6.96
CA GLU A 36 13.66 11.67 -7.49
C GLU A 36 12.43 11.26 -6.68
N PHE A 37 12.52 10.16 -5.92
CA PHE A 37 11.42 9.59 -5.15
C PHE A 37 11.60 9.76 -3.64
N GLU A 38 12.85 9.64 -3.17
CA GLU A 38 13.24 9.76 -1.78
C GLU A 38 14.50 10.63 -1.67
N PRO A 39 14.35 11.97 -1.54
CA PRO A 39 15.48 12.88 -1.47
C PRO A 39 16.47 12.48 -0.37
N GLU A 40 17.76 12.60 -0.67
CA GLU A 40 18.90 12.27 0.22
C GLU A 40 19.07 10.77 0.56
N MET A 41 18.19 9.89 0.09
CA MET A 41 18.36 8.45 0.28
C MET A 41 19.42 7.89 -0.68
N LYS A 42 20.36 7.12 -0.13
CA LYS A 42 21.38 6.38 -0.90
C LYS A 42 21.04 4.90 -0.97
N THR A 43 21.43 4.26 -2.06
CA THR A 43 21.30 2.81 -2.31
C THR A 43 21.91 2.00 -1.17
N SER A 44 23.07 2.42 -0.64
CA SER A 44 23.73 1.76 0.49
C SER A 44 22.93 1.81 1.80
N GLN A 45 22.15 2.87 2.01
CA GLN A 45 21.25 2.98 3.17
C GLN A 45 20.07 2.04 3.02
N VAL A 46 19.49 1.95 1.81
CA VAL A 46 18.41 1.00 1.48
C VAL A 46 18.89 -0.44 1.66
N GLU A 47 20.07 -0.79 1.13
CA GLU A 47 20.66 -2.13 1.30
C GLU A 47 20.86 -2.50 2.76
N LYS A 48 21.40 -1.57 3.57
CA LYS A 48 21.58 -1.78 5.00
C LYS A 48 20.24 -2.07 5.69
N LEU A 49 19.24 -1.22 5.45
CA LEU A 49 17.89 -1.40 6.00
C LEU A 49 17.28 -2.72 5.56
N PHE A 50 17.37 -3.06 4.28
CA PHE A 50 16.80 -4.31 3.75
C PHE A 50 17.47 -5.54 4.33
N ASN A 51 18.79 -5.50 4.55
CA ASN A 51 19.50 -6.60 5.18
C ASN A 51 19.04 -6.80 6.63
N GLU A 52 18.90 -5.72 7.40
CA GLU A 52 18.36 -5.77 8.77
C GLU A 52 16.93 -6.34 8.78
N LEU A 53 16.06 -5.88 7.89
CA LEU A 53 14.69 -6.37 7.76
C LEU A 53 14.63 -7.84 7.33
N LYS A 54 15.44 -8.27 6.34
CA LYS A 54 15.51 -9.67 5.90
C LYS A 54 15.91 -10.60 7.05
N THR A 55 16.88 -10.20 7.86
CA THR A 55 17.32 -10.98 9.03
C THR A 55 16.19 -11.23 10.01
N GLY A 56 15.30 -10.25 10.22
CA GLY A 56 14.13 -10.39 11.10
C GLY A 56 12.93 -11.09 10.44
N LEU A 57 12.57 -10.70 9.21
CA LEU A 57 11.35 -11.13 8.54
C LEU A 57 11.43 -12.57 8.02
N ILE A 58 12.56 -13.00 7.45
CA ILE A 58 12.67 -14.34 6.86
C ILE A 58 12.39 -15.46 7.89
N PRO A 59 12.95 -15.43 9.11
CA PRO A 59 12.60 -16.41 10.14
C PRO A 59 11.12 -16.38 10.54
N ILE A 60 10.50 -15.20 10.63
CA ILE A 60 9.09 -15.04 10.97
C ILE A 60 8.22 -15.65 9.88
N VAL A 61 8.47 -15.32 8.61
CA VAL A 61 7.75 -15.88 7.46
C VAL A 61 7.87 -17.40 7.45
N LYS A 62 9.08 -17.96 7.62
CA LYS A 62 9.28 -19.41 7.70
C LYS A 62 8.49 -20.05 8.84
N ALA A 63 8.46 -19.41 10.01
CA ALA A 63 7.73 -19.92 11.17
C ALA A 63 6.21 -19.91 10.94
N ILE A 64 5.68 -18.90 10.25
CA ILE A 64 4.27 -18.79 9.87
C ILE A 64 3.93 -19.79 8.76
N SER A 65 4.77 -19.92 7.72
CA SER A 65 4.55 -20.84 6.60
C SER A 65 4.42 -22.30 7.04
N ASN A 66 5.05 -22.68 8.16
CA ASN A 66 4.90 -24.02 8.77
C ASN A 66 3.55 -24.23 9.50
N LYS A 67 2.69 -23.21 9.53
CA LYS A 67 1.47 -23.11 10.34
C LYS A 67 0.32 -22.41 9.61
N LEU A 68 0.34 -22.40 8.27
CA LEU A 68 -0.66 -21.68 7.46
C LEU A 68 -2.09 -22.13 7.77
N ASP A 69 -2.29 -23.41 8.06
CA ASP A 69 -3.60 -24.01 8.33
C ASP A 69 -4.21 -23.61 9.71
N ILE A 70 -3.50 -22.83 10.53
CA ILE A 70 -3.98 -22.46 11.88
C ILE A 70 -5.02 -21.34 11.84
N ILE A 71 -4.92 -20.43 10.86
CA ILE A 71 -5.81 -19.27 10.76
C ILE A 71 -6.84 -19.52 9.68
N ASP A 72 -8.09 -19.66 10.12
CA ASP A 72 -9.26 -19.69 9.26
C ASP A 72 -9.67 -18.26 8.89
N ASP A 73 -9.65 -17.96 7.59
CA ASP A 73 -10.14 -16.71 7.02
C ASP A 73 -11.31 -16.90 6.05
N SER A 74 -11.96 -18.06 6.08
CA SER A 74 -13.12 -18.40 5.25
C SER A 74 -14.32 -17.48 5.45
N ILE A 75 -14.33 -16.67 6.51
CA ILE A 75 -15.28 -15.56 6.68
C ILE A 75 -15.22 -14.54 5.52
N PHE A 76 -14.13 -14.52 4.74
CA PHE A 76 -13.99 -13.70 3.54
C PHE A 76 -14.25 -14.46 2.23
N ASP A 77 -14.41 -15.79 2.28
CA ASP A 77 -14.73 -16.64 1.13
C ASP A 77 -16.24 -16.68 0.84
N GLN A 78 -16.85 -15.50 0.84
CA GLN A 78 -18.28 -15.30 0.64
C GLN A 78 -18.53 -13.96 -0.03
N GLU A 79 -19.73 -13.81 -0.59
CA GLU A 79 -20.11 -12.59 -1.28
C GLU A 79 -20.55 -11.49 -0.30
N PHE A 80 -20.03 -10.28 -0.50
CA PHE A 80 -20.40 -9.06 0.19
C PHE A 80 -20.99 -8.09 -0.83
N ASP A 81 -22.24 -7.68 -0.61
CA ASP A 81 -22.94 -6.72 -1.47
C ASP A 81 -22.12 -5.42 -1.67
N GLU A 82 -21.94 -5.02 -2.93
CA GLU A 82 -21.03 -3.96 -3.33
C GLU A 82 -21.44 -2.59 -2.77
N ASP A 83 -22.74 -2.26 -2.80
CA ASP A 83 -23.26 -1.00 -2.27
C ASP A 83 -23.04 -0.92 -0.76
N LYS A 84 -23.19 -2.04 -0.05
CA LYS A 84 -22.88 -2.10 1.38
C LYS A 84 -21.39 -1.96 1.66
N GLN A 85 -20.52 -2.56 0.85
CA GLN A 85 -19.07 -2.38 0.97
C GLN A 85 -18.70 -0.90 0.77
N TRP A 86 -19.23 -0.27 -0.27
CA TRP A 86 -19.06 1.15 -0.54
C TRP A 86 -19.48 2.01 0.65
N ASN A 87 -20.71 1.84 1.13
CA ASN A 87 -21.25 2.64 2.21
C ASN A 87 -20.48 2.47 3.53
N PHE A 88 -20.06 1.24 3.85
CA PHE A 88 -19.23 0.98 5.02
C PHE A 88 -17.84 1.64 4.88
N GLY A 89 -17.20 1.51 3.71
CA GLY A 89 -15.92 2.16 3.42
C GLY A 89 -15.98 3.68 3.59
N ILE A 90 -17.02 4.32 3.05
CA ILE A 90 -17.28 5.76 3.22
C ILE A 90 -17.46 6.13 4.70
N GLU A 91 -18.23 5.34 5.47
CA GLU A 91 -18.41 5.55 6.91
C GLU A 91 -17.07 5.50 7.65
N VAL A 92 -16.25 4.49 7.36
CA VAL A 92 -14.93 4.30 7.98
C VAL A 92 -14.02 5.50 7.71
N ILE A 93 -13.76 5.84 6.45
CA ILE A 93 -12.77 6.88 6.12
C ILE A 93 -13.23 8.27 6.58
N LYS A 94 -14.54 8.52 6.59
CA LYS A 94 -15.11 9.75 7.17
C LYS A 94 -14.79 9.87 8.66
N ASN A 95 -14.91 8.77 9.40
CA ASN A 95 -14.63 8.75 10.84
C ASN A 95 -13.13 8.75 11.15
N LEU A 96 -12.29 8.26 10.23
CA LEU A 96 -10.83 8.41 10.34
C LEU A 96 -10.37 9.86 10.20
N GLY A 97 -11.11 10.68 9.45
CA GLY A 97 -10.86 12.12 9.32
C GLY A 97 -10.79 12.64 7.89
N PHE A 98 -11.03 11.80 6.88
CA PHE A 98 -11.07 12.24 5.49
C PHE A 98 -12.19 13.26 5.27
N ASP A 99 -11.83 14.46 4.80
CA ASP A 99 -12.76 15.56 4.63
C ASP A 99 -13.44 15.53 3.25
N PHE A 100 -14.65 14.99 3.21
CA PHE A 100 -15.49 14.93 2.00
C PHE A 100 -15.95 16.30 1.48
N LYS A 101 -15.73 17.42 2.20
CA LYS A 101 -15.93 18.76 1.61
C LYS A 101 -14.76 19.18 0.74
N ARG A 102 -13.61 18.53 0.90
CA ARG A 102 -12.33 18.81 0.24
C ARG A 102 -11.82 17.62 -0.56
N GLY A 103 -12.72 16.71 -0.92
CA GLY A 103 -12.38 15.44 -1.55
C GLY A 103 -13.58 14.55 -1.78
N ARG A 104 -13.36 13.44 -2.50
CA ARG A 104 -14.36 12.39 -2.71
C ARG A 104 -13.69 11.06 -3.04
N GLN A 105 -14.46 9.98 -2.92
CA GLN A 105 -14.09 8.65 -3.37
C GLN A 105 -14.83 8.27 -4.66
N ASP A 106 -14.17 7.53 -5.55
CA ASP A 106 -14.70 6.95 -6.80
C ASP A 106 -14.25 5.51 -7.03
N CYS A 107 -14.83 4.84 -8.03
CA CYS A 107 -14.33 3.55 -8.49
C CYS A 107 -13.28 3.70 -9.60
N SER A 108 -12.20 2.94 -9.54
CA SER A 108 -11.22 2.80 -10.62
C SER A 108 -10.67 1.38 -10.71
N ALA A 109 -10.05 1.04 -11.84
CA ALA A 109 -9.43 -0.28 -12.01
C ALA A 109 -8.33 -0.56 -10.97
N HIS A 110 -7.51 0.45 -10.65
CA HIS A 110 -6.51 0.40 -9.60
C HIS A 110 -6.75 1.58 -8.65
N PRO A 111 -6.88 1.35 -7.33
CA PRO A 111 -6.97 2.42 -6.33
C PRO A 111 -5.79 3.38 -6.42
N PHE A 112 -6.05 4.68 -6.26
CA PHE A 112 -5.03 5.71 -6.15
C PHE A 112 -5.58 6.96 -5.46
N THR A 113 -4.65 7.82 -5.04
CA THR A 113 -4.92 9.16 -4.52
C THR A 113 -4.36 10.20 -5.48
N THR A 114 -5.11 11.30 -5.68
CA THR A 114 -4.64 12.44 -6.45
C THR A 114 -5.14 13.76 -5.85
N GLY A 115 -4.26 14.74 -5.69
CA GLY A 115 -4.60 16.04 -5.14
C GLY A 115 -4.40 17.18 -6.13
N PHE A 116 -5.44 17.96 -6.40
CA PHE A 116 -5.38 19.19 -7.20
C PHE A 116 -5.11 20.43 -6.35
N SER A 117 -5.54 20.40 -5.08
CA SER A 117 -5.22 21.38 -4.03
C SER A 117 -5.47 20.76 -2.65
N THR A 118 -5.14 21.47 -1.58
CA THR A 118 -5.55 21.07 -0.21
C THR A 118 -7.08 21.03 0.00
N ASP A 119 -7.84 21.57 -0.94
CA ASP A 119 -9.31 21.63 -0.97
C ASP A 119 -9.93 20.69 -2.02
N ASP A 120 -9.14 19.93 -2.78
CA ASP A 120 -9.61 18.93 -3.73
C ASP A 120 -8.60 17.78 -3.83
N VAL A 121 -8.75 16.81 -2.92
CA VAL A 121 -7.98 15.56 -2.86
C VAL A 121 -8.92 14.39 -3.03
N ARG A 122 -8.72 13.62 -4.09
CA ARG A 122 -9.61 12.53 -4.50
C ARG A 122 -8.91 11.21 -4.34
N ILE A 123 -9.70 10.22 -3.93
CA ILE A 123 -9.25 8.84 -3.79
C ILE A 123 -10.12 7.95 -4.63
N THR A 124 -9.62 6.77 -4.97
CA THR A 124 -10.42 5.76 -5.63
C THR A 124 -10.27 4.42 -4.94
N THR A 125 -11.24 3.54 -5.12
CA THR A 125 -11.19 2.14 -4.67
C THR A 125 -11.71 1.22 -5.77
N HIS A 126 -11.54 -0.08 -5.59
CA HIS A 126 -12.15 -1.11 -6.44
C HIS A 126 -12.95 -2.05 -5.56
N ILE A 127 -14.23 -2.27 -5.91
CA ILE A 127 -15.08 -3.20 -5.18
C ILE A 127 -15.18 -4.50 -5.96
N TYR A 128 -14.90 -5.59 -5.26
CA TYR A 128 -15.16 -6.94 -5.74
C TYR A 128 -16.15 -7.59 -4.79
N LYS A 129 -17.15 -8.26 -5.35
CA LYS A 129 -18.20 -8.92 -4.59
C LYS A 129 -17.65 -10.00 -3.66
N ASP A 130 -16.55 -10.65 -4.04
CA ASP A 130 -15.90 -11.77 -3.36
C ASP A 130 -14.56 -11.39 -2.68
N GLN A 131 -14.19 -10.09 -2.64
CA GLN A 131 -12.95 -9.64 -1.99
C GLN A 131 -13.19 -8.44 -1.07
N PHE A 132 -13.96 -8.63 0.00
CA PHE A 132 -14.29 -7.58 0.97
C PHE A 132 -13.07 -6.80 1.49
N LYS A 133 -11.96 -7.50 1.78
CA LYS A 133 -10.72 -6.89 2.28
C LYS A 133 -10.17 -5.84 1.30
N SER A 134 -10.28 -6.10 0.00
CA SER A 134 -9.70 -5.26 -1.06
C SER A 134 -10.27 -3.85 -0.99
N ALA A 135 -11.59 -3.70 -1.15
CA ALA A 135 -12.24 -2.40 -1.18
C ALA A 135 -12.04 -1.58 0.11
N LEU A 136 -12.17 -2.24 1.27
CA LEU A 136 -12.07 -1.58 2.56
C LEU A 136 -10.64 -1.07 2.81
N PHE A 137 -9.64 -1.95 2.72
CA PHE A 137 -8.26 -1.57 3.02
C PHE A 137 -7.67 -0.65 1.96
N SER A 138 -8.07 -0.77 0.69
CA SER A 138 -7.73 0.24 -0.33
C SER A 138 -8.34 1.59 0.00
N SER A 139 -9.61 1.67 0.42
CA SER A 139 -10.21 2.95 0.82
C SER A 139 -9.47 3.58 2.01
N ILE A 140 -9.11 2.78 3.02
CA ILE A 140 -8.34 3.27 4.18
C ILE A 140 -6.94 3.73 3.76
N HIS A 141 -6.24 2.93 2.94
CA HIS A 141 -4.90 3.22 2.43
C HIS A 141 -4.87 4.56 1.68
N GLU A 142 -5.74 4.71 0.67
CA GLU A 142 -5.83 5.93 -0.12
C GLU A 142 -6.32 7.12 0.72
N SER A 143 -7.22 6.90 1.68
CA SER A 143 -7.60 7.98 2.62
C SER A 143 -6.44 8.45 3.48
N GLY A 144 -5.48 7.58 3.83
CA GLY A 144 -4.28 7.95 4.56
C GLY A 144 -3.35 8.86 3.77
N HIS A 145 -3.13 8.54 2.49
CA HIS A 145 -2.49 9.44 1.53
C HIS A 145 -3.23 10.77 1.44
N ALA A 146 -4.55 10.73 1.28
CA ALA A 146 -5.32 11.93 1.08
C ALA A 146 -5.38 12.83 2.32
N MET A 147 -5.42 12.25 3.52
CA MET A 147 -5.38 13.01 4.78
C MET A 147 -4.05 13.71 4.98
N TYR A 148 -2.93 13.15 4.47
CA TYR A 148 -1.66 13.87 4.44
C TYR A 148 -1.76 15.13 3.58
N ASP A 149 -2.23 14.98 2.34
CA ASP A 149 -2.42 16.10 1.41
C ASP A 149 -3.43 17.14 1.92
N GLN A 150 -4.53 16.71 2.53
CA GLN A 150 -5.54 17.59 3.14
C GLN A 150 -5.01 18.30 4.40
N GLY A 151 -3.97 17.76 5.04
CA GLY A 151 -3.31 18.29 6.23
C GLY A 151 -2.24 19.33 5.92
N LEU A 152 -1.81 19.48 4.66
CA LEU A 152 -0.86 20.51 4.27
C LEU A 152 -1.44 21.92 4.48
N ASP A 153 -0.58 22.87 4.89
CA ASP A 153 -0.99 24.26 5.08
C ASP A 153 -1.38 24.88 3.73
N LYS A 154 -2.60 25.44 3.68
CA LYS A 154 -3.16 26.08 2.48
C LYS A 154 -2.27 27.19 1.92
N LYS A 155 -1.42 27.83 2.74
CA LYS A 155 -0.49 28.87 2.28
C LYS A 155 0.52 28.34 1.26
N PHE A 156 0.77 27.04 1.22
CA PHE A 156 1.67 26.42 0.27
C PHE A 156 1.02 26.11 -1.08
N ASN A 157 -0.31 26.23 -1.20
CA ASN A 157 -1.00 26.00 -2.48
C ASN A 157 -0.35 26.81 -3.61
N ARG A 158 -0.17 26.15 -4.77
CA ARG A 158 0.51 26.71 -5.96
C ARG A 158 1.99 27.04 -5.76
N THR A 159 2.63 26.44 -4.75
CA THR A 159 4.08 26.46 -4.57
C THR A 159 4.65 25.06 -4.69
N ILE A 160 5.97 24.95 -4.85
CA ILE A 160 6.68 23.66 -4.86
C ILE A 160 6.57 22.91 -3.51
N LEU A 161 6.21 23.62 -2.44
CA LEU A 161 6.08 23.07 -1.08
C LEU A 161 4.72 22.41 -0.82
N ARG A 162 3.77 22.46 -1.79
CA ARG A 162 2.48 21.76 -1.69
C ARG A 162 2.60 20.33 -2.23
N ASN A 163 3.51 19.56 -1.68
CA ASN A 163 3.66 18.14 -1.95
C ASN A 163 4.03 17.44 -0.65
N GLY A 164 3.81 16.11 -0.59
CA GLY A 164 4.44 15.30 0.44
C GLY A 164 5.97 15.41 0.38
N ALA A 165 6.62 15.31 1.53
CA ALA A 165 8.08 15.43 1.63
C ALA A 165 8.85 14.43 0.74
N SER A 166 8.33 13.21 0.59
CA SER A 166 8.88 12.15 -0.26
C SER A 166 7.81 11.06 -0.48
N LEU A 167 8.05 10.10 -1.39
CA LEU A 167 7.15 8.96 -1.54
C LEU A 167 7.13 8.08 -0.28
N GLY A 168 8.28 7.89 0.38
CA GLY A 168 8.36 7.13 1.63
C GLY A 168 7.55 7.75 2.75
N VAL A 169 7.61 9.08 2.91
CA VAL A 169 6.76 9.78 3.88
C VAL A 169 5.29 9.67 3.47
N HIS A 170 4.96 9.78 2.18
CA HIS A 170 3.58 9.65 1.71
C HIS A 170 3.00 8.26 1.98
N GLU A 171 3.76 7.20 1.69
CA GLU A 171 3.42 5.80 1.97
C GLU A 171 3.39 5.49 3.47
N SER A 172 4.19 6.18 4.29
CA SER A 172 4.10 6.05 5.74
C SER A 172 2.70 6.42 6.26
N GLN A 173 2.05 7.41 5.65
CA GLN A 173 0.72 7.85 6.06
C GLN A 173 -0.34 6.84 5.63
N SER A 174 -0.30 6.35 4.38
CA SER A 174 -1.25 5.31 3.94
C SER A 174 -1.14 4.04 4.78
N ARG A 175 0.09 3.55 5.02
CA ARG A 175 0.33 2.35 5.83
C ARG A 175 0.04 2.52 7.31
N LEU A 176 0.24 3.72 7.86
CA LEU A 176 -0.17 4.03 9.23
C LEU A 176 -1.68 3.81 9.40
N TRP A 177 -2.49 4.38 8.50
CA TRP A 177 -3.94 4.25 8.57
C TRP A 177 -4.42 2.85 8.20
N GLU A 178 -3.87 2.24 7.15
CA GLU A 178 -4.26 0.90 6.68
C GLU A 178 -3.93 -0.18 7.72
N ASN A 179 -2.66 -0.28 8.12
CA ASN A 179 -2.17 -1.42 8.89
C ASN A 179 -2.15 -1.11 10.38
N ILE A 180 -1.45 -0.05 10.79
CA ILE A 180 -1.23 0.24 12.21
C ILE A 180 -2.54 0.59 12.92
N ILE A 181 -3.45 1.28 12.23
CA ILE A 181 -4.79 1.60 12.71
C ILE A 181 -5.82 0.58 12.20
N GLY A 182 -6.01 0.48 10.89
CA GLY A 182 -7.10 -0.28 10.27
C GLY A 182 -7.04 -1.81 10.48
N ARG A 183 -5.86 -2.38 10.72
CA ARG A 183 -5.71 -3.81 11.06
C ARG A 183 -5.54 -4.06 12.55
N ASN A 184 -5.55 -3.00 13.38
CA ASN A 184 -5.43 -3.13 14.82
C ASN A 184 -6.67 -3.77 15.45
N LYS A 185 -6.48 -4.62 16.46
CA LYS A 185 -7.59 -5.24 17.20
C LYS A 185 -8.57 -4.22 17.79
N ASN A 186 -8.07 -3.12 18.35
CA ASN A 186 -8.90 -2.09 18.98
C ASN A 186 -9.78 -1.36 17.98
N PHE A 187 -9.30 -1.20 16.74
CA PHE A 187 -10.11 -0.68 15.64
C PHE A 187 -11.33 -1.58 15.40
N TRP A 188 -11.13 -2.90 15.40
CA TRP A 188 -12.20 -3.88 15.17
C TRP A 188 -13.11 -4.12 16.38
N ILE A 189 -12.67 -3.84 17.62
CA ILE A 189 -13.58 -3.77 18.78
C ILE A 189 -14.69 -2.75 18.52
N PHE A 190 -14.34 -1.61 17.91
CA PHE A 190 -15.31 -0.57 17.56
C PHE A 190 -16.05 -0.89 16.26
N TRP A 191 -15.35 -1.27 15.18
CA TRP A 191 -15.93 -1.36 13.84
C TRP A 191 -16.66 -2.67 13.54
N LEU A 192 -16.29 -3.80 14.15
CA LEU A 192 -16.95 -5.07 13.84
C LEU A 192 -18.47 -5.05 14.13
N PRO A 193 -18.95 -4.50 15.27
CA PRO A 193 -20.38 -4.32 15.50
C PRO A 193 -21.10 -3.47 14.44
N HIS A 194 -20.41 -2.50 13.83
CA HIS A 194 -20.95 -1.68 12.74
C HIS A 194 -21.00 -2.48 11.45
N LEU A 195 -19.90 -3.16 11.12
CA LEU A 195 -19.81 -4.01 9.93
C LEU A 195 -20.88 -5.12 9.92
N LYS A 196 -21.17 -5.73 11.08
CA LYS A 196 -22.26 -6.72 11.22
C LYS A 196 -23.64 -6.18 10.85
N LYS A 197 -23.91 -4.87 10.97
CA LYS A 197 -25.18 -4.27 10.53
C LYS A 197 -25.33 -4.26 9.02
N TYR A 198 -24.20 -4.14 8.30
CA TYR A 198 -24.18 -4.24 6.84
C TYR A 198 -24.30 -5.71 6.40
N PHE A 199 -23.58 -6.61 7.07
CA PHE A 199 -23.47 -8.02 6.66
C PHE A 199 -23.86 -8.99 7.79
N PRO A 200 -25.12 -9.01 8.23
CA PRO A 200 -25.55 -9.85 9.35
C PRO A 200 -25.39 -11.33 9.03
N THR A 201 -25.82 -11.77 7.84
CA THR A 201 -25.73 -13.18 7.43
C THR A 201 -24.29 -13.70 7.41
N GLN A 202 -23.34 -12.88 6.94
CA GLN A 202 -21.94 -13.26 6.81
C GLN A 202 -21.18 -13.25 8.15
N LEU A 203 -21.59 -12.40 9.10
CA LEU A 203 -20.77 -12.04 10.27
C LEU A 203 -21.45 -12.22 11.64
N GLU A 204 -22.68 -12.72 11.72
CA GLU A 204 -23.47 -12.82 12.97
C GLU A 204 -22.66 -13.48 14.11
N GLU A 205 -22.07 -14.64 13.86
CA GLU A 205 -21.35 -15.44 14.85
C GLU A 205 -19.85 -15.08 14.96
N VAL A 206 -19.36 -14.13 14.16
CA VAL A 206 -17.91 -13.81 14.12
C VAL A 206 -17.52 -12.91 15.30
N ASP A 207 -16.67 -13.40 16.20
CA ASP A 207 -16.11 -12.57 17.28
C ASP A 207 -14.89 -11.74 16.83
N VAL A 208 -14.54 -10.71 17.61
CA VAL A 208 -13.46 -9.78 17.29
C VAL A 208 -12.09 -10.47 17.17
N ASN A 209 -11.79 -11.48 17.99
CA ASN A 209 -10.51 -12.18 17.90
C ASN A 209 -10.42 -13.00 16.62
N THR A 210 -11.51 -13.67 16.25
CA THR A 210 -11.59 -14.45 15.00
C THR A 210 -11.43 -13.52 13.79
N PHE A 211 -12.18 -12.42 13.75
CA PHE A 211 -12.05 -11.43 12.68
C PHE A 211 -10.65 -10.83 12.59
N TYR A 212 -10.07 -10.40 13.73
CA TYR A 212 -8.73 -9.80 13.80
C TYR A 212 -7.64 -10.75 13.32
N LYS A 213 -7.74 -12.04 13.63
CA LYS A 213 -6.80 -13.05 13.12
C LYS A 213 -6.95 -13.23 11.61
N ALA A 214 -8.18 -13.34 11.11
CA ALA A 214 -8.46 -13.57 9.69
C ALA A 214 -7.98 -12.42 8.78
N ILE A 215 -8.18 -11.15 9.18
CA ILE A 215 -7.70 -10.00 8.39
C ILE A 215 -6.16 -9.84 8.38
N ASN A 216 -5.49 -10.45 9.35
CA ASN A 216 -4.03 -10.42 9.53
C ASN A 216 -3.39 -11.78 9.19
N LYS A 217 -4.08 -12.63 8.42
CA LYS A 217 -3.48 -13.85 7.90
C LYS A 217 -2.29 -13.49 7.02
N VAL A 218 -1.19 -14.21 7.24
CA VAL A 218 0.09 -14.02 6.55
C VAL A 218 0.34 -15.27 5.72
N GLU A 219 0.63 -15.09 4.44
CA GLU A 219 0.87 -16.18 3.50
C GLU A 219 1.77 -15.71 2.35
N PRO A 220 2.88 -16.43 2.06
CA PRO A 220 3.69 -16.13 0.88
C PRO A 220 2.87 -16.26 -0.40
N SER A 221 2.74 -15.17 -1.14
CA SER A 221 2.01 -15.11 -2.40
C SER A 221 2.87 -14.54 -3.53
N LEU A 222 2.34 -14.51 -4.76
CA LEU A 222 3.08 -14.04 -5.94
C LEU A 222 2.81 -12.57 -6.27
N ILE A 223 1.65 -12.05 -5.88
CA ILE A 223 1.16 -10.74 -6.29
C ILE A 223 1.45 -9.72 -5.19
N ARG A 224 2.42 -8.83 -5.46
CA ARG A 224 2.88 -7.82 -4.48
C ARG A 224 1.74 -6.99 -3.88
N ILE A 225 0.77 -6.57 -4.69
CA ILE A 225 -0.31 -5.68 -4.23
C ILE A 225 -1.36 -6.41 -3.36
N GLU A 226 -1.33 -7.74 -3.34
CA GLU A 226 -2.19 -8.60 -2.53
C GLU A 226 -1.43 -9.23 -1.35
N ALA A 227 -0.12 -8.98 -1.24
CA ALA A 227 0.72 -9.53 -0.19
C ALA A 227 0.39 -8.93 1.19
N ASP A 228 0.51 -9.75 2.23
CA ASP A 228 0.29 -9.34 3.61
C ASP A 228 1.42 -8.44 4.15
N GLU A 229 1.20 -7.84 5.33
CA GLU A 229 2.12 -6.89 5.95
C GLU A 229 3.54 -7.44 6.18
N ILE A 230 3.68 -8.76 6.41
CA ILE A 230 4.97 -9.40 6.71
C ILE A 230 5.70 -9.77 5.42
N THR A 231 4.98 -10.25 4.40
CA THR A 231 5.59 -10.72 3.14
C THR A 231 5.76 -9.62 2.09
N TYR A 232 4.98 -8.53 2.15
CA TYR A 232 5.00 -7.44 1.17
C TYR A 232 6.41 -6.91 0.90
N ASN A 233 7.21 -6.67 1.94
CA ASN A 233 8.55 -6.10 1.79
C ASN A 233 9.53 -7.05 1.07
N LEU A 234 9.30 -8.37 1.11
CA LEU A 234 10.11 -9.33 0.34
C LEU A 234 9.96 -9.11 -1.17
N HIS A 235 8.77 -8.70 -1.63
CA HIS A 235 8.54 -8.33 -3.04
C HIS A 235 9.29 -7.05 -3.42
N ILE A 236 9.44 -6.10 -2.50
CA ILE A 236 10.20 -4.87 -2.70
C ILE A 236 11.70 -5.19 -2.77
N PHE A 237 12.19 -6.04 -1.86
CA PHE A 237 13.59 -6.45 -1.85
C PHE A 237 14.03 -7.06 -3.18
N LEU A 238 13.23 -7.98 -3.72
CA LEU A 238 13.52 -8.63 -5.00
C LEU A 238 13.57 -7.63 -6.16
N ARG A 239 12.64 -6.67 -6.20
CA ARG A 239 12.59 -5.64 -7.27
C ARG A 239 13.80 -4.72 -7.20
N PHE A 240 14.11 -4.23 -6.01
CA PHE A 240 15.28 -3.39 -5.78
C PHE A 240 16.58 -4.10 -6.18
N GLU A 241 16.75 -5.38 -5.81
CA GLU A 241 17.92 -6.17 -6.22
C GLU A 241 18.02 -6.31 -7.75
N ILE A 242 16.91 -6.66 -8.42
CA ILE A 242 16.87 -6.81 -9.87
C ILE A 242 17.16 -5.47 -10.57
N GLU A 243 16.57 -4.37 -10.11
CA GLU A 243 16.81 -3.04 -10.68
C GLU A 243 18.29 -2.63 -10.57
N ASN A 244 18.92 -2.87 -9.42
CA ASN A 244 20.36 -2.62 -9.25
C ASN A 244 21.20 -3.48 -10.20
N LEU A 245 20.88 -4.77 -10.34
CA LEU A 245 21.60 -5.65 -11.26
C LEU A 245 21.46 -5.20 -12.72
N MET A 246 20.26 -4.77 -13.14
CA MET A 246 20.03 -4.27 -14.50
C MET A 246 20.79 -2.96 -14.77
N LEU A 247 20.71 -2.00 -13.85
CA LEU A 247 21.36 -0.69 -13.99
C LEU A 247 22.90 -0.78 -13.96
N GLU A 248 23.45 -1.80 -13.29
CA GLU A 248 24.88 -2.08 -13.25
C GLU A 248 25.35 -3.07 -14.33
N HIS A 249 24.48 -3.40 -15.30
CA HIS A 249 24.76 -4.35 -16.39
C HIS A 249 25.25 -5.73 -15.91
N LYS A 250 24.72 -6.20 -14.76
CA LYS A 250 25.03 -7.51 -14.18
C LYS A 250 24.06 -8.62 -14.59
N ILE A 251 22.89 -8.26 -15.13
CA ILE A 251 21.90 -9.15 -15.75
C ILE A 251 21.29 -8.49 -16.99
#